data_AF-T1QGL0-F1
#
_entry.id   AF-T1QGL0-F1
#
_cell.length_a   1.000
_cell.length_b   1.000
_cell.length_c   1.000
_cell.angle_alpha   90.00
_cell.angle_beta   90.00
_cell.angle_gamma   90.00
#
_symmetry.space_group_name_H-M   'P 1'
#
loop_
_entity.id
_entity.type
_entity.pdbx_description
1 polymer ?
#
loop_
_entity_poly.entity_id
_entity_poly.type
_entity_poly.pdbx_seq_one_letter_code
_entity_poly.pdbx_strand_id
1 'polypeptide(L)'
;TTPYIEETPEPPLNNFYCSKILDLVFLLDGSFRLSEAEFEVLKTFVVSMMEKLHISQKRIRVAVVEYHDGSHAYIELKDRKRPSELRRIASQVRYAGSQVASTSEVLKYTLFQIFGKVDRPEASRIVLLLTASQEPPKMARNLVRYVIGLKKKKVIVIPVGIGPHASLKQIQKIEEKAPENKAFLLSGVDELEQRRDEIISYLCGLVPETPAPTQPPQVAQITMGPGIFGISSPGPKRKSMVLDVVFVLEGSDEVGEANFNKSKQFLEEVIQRMDVSQDGIHISVLQYSHPVTVEYTFRETQSKEDVLRHVREIRYLGGNRTNTGQALQYLSEHSFSPSQGDREQAPNLVYLITGNPASDQIKRLPGDIQVIPIGVGSRVNAQELERIGWPN
;
A
#
# COMPACT_ATOMS: atom_id res chain seq x y z
N THR A 1 0.85 -20.71 17.51
CA THR A 1 1.17 -20.33 16.12
C THR A 1 2.60 -19.82 16.11
N THR A 2 3.48 -20.53 15.41
CA THR A 2 4.91 -20.23 15.34
C THR A 2 5.12 -18.85 14.71
N PRO A 3 5.92 -17.95 15.31
CA PRO A 3 6.19 -16.63 14.74
C PRO A 3 6.99 -16.80 13.44
N TYR A 4 6.53 -16.16 12.37
CA TYR A 4 7.24 -16.07 11.11
C TYR A 4 8.56 -15.33 11.33
N ILE A 5 9.68 -16.05 11.20
CA ILE A 5 11.03 -15.46 11.19
C ILE A 5 11.26 -14.96 9.76
N GLU A 6 11.29 -13.64 9.59
CA GLU A 6 11.48 -12.93 8.31
C GLU A 6 12.90 -13.06 7.74
N GLU A 7 13.68 -14.08 8.15
CA GLU A 7 15.11 -14.21 7.84
C GLU A 7 15.59 -15.66 7.63
N THR A 8 14.89 -16.45 6.81
CA THR A 8 15.61 -17.49 6.06
C THR A 8 15.70 -17.05 4.61
N PRO A 9 16.81 -16.41 4.19
CA PRO A 9 17.09 -16.18 2.77
C PRO A 9 17.11 -17.54 2.07
N GLU A 10 16.18 -17.77 1.14
CA GLU A 10 16.33 -18.88 0.20
C GLU A 10 17.48 -18.51 -0.76
N PRO A 11 18.50 -19.37 -0.91
CA PRO A 11 19.58 -19.11 -1.85
C PRO A 11 19.02 -19.02 -3.28
N PRO A 12 19.63 -18.20 -4.16
CA PRO A 12 19.20 -18.09 -5.55
C PRO A 12 19.27 -19.46 -6.22
N LEU A 13 18.22 -19.84 -6.92
CA LEU A 13 18.13 -21.13 -7.62
C LEU A 13 18.91 -21.14 -8.95
N ASN A 14 19.31 -19.95 -9.46
CA ASN A 14 19.87 -19.78 -10.80
C ASN A 14 21.03 -18.75 -10.81
N ASN A 15 21.96 -18.91 -11.77
CA ASN A 15 23.10 -17.99 -11.98
C ASN A 15 22.70 -16.58 -12.45
N PHE A 16 21.54 -16.45 -13.10
CA PHE A 16 20.95 -15.16 -13.44
C PHE A 16 19.89 -14.80 -12.40
N TYR A 17 20.18 -13.78 -11.59
CA TYR A 17 19.38 -13.41 -10.43
C TYR A 17 19.25 -11.89 -10.29
N CYS A 18 18.03 -11.38 -10.41
CA CYS A 18 17.77 -9.95 -10.30
C CYS A 18 17.62 -9.54 -8.83
N SER A 19 18.56 -8.73 -8.33
CA SER A 19 18.57 -8.25 -6.95
C SER A 19 18.47 -6.73 -6.88
N LYS A 20 17.30 -6.20 -7.24
CA LYS A 20 16.99 -4.76 -7.27
C LYS A 20 16.01 -4.37 -6.16
N ILE A 21 15.85 -3.07 -5.93
CA ILE A 21 14.75 -2.52 -5.12
C ILE A 21 13.59 -2.22 -6.07
N LEU A 22 12.65 -3.17 -6.13
CA LEU A 22 11.59 -3.19 -7.14
C LEU A 22 10.28 -3.69 -6.53
N ASP A 23 9.17 -3.09 -6.94
CA ASP A 23 7.84 -3.66 -6.80
C ASP A 23 7.35 -4.09 -8.19
N LEU A 24 7.20 -5.41 -8.38
CA LEU A 24 6.81 -6.03 -9.64
C LEU A 24 5.40 -6.62 -9.53
N VAL A 25 4.50 -6.23 -10.43
CA VAL A 25 3.12 -6.72 -10.47
C VAL A 25 2.93 -7.57 -11.74
N PHE A 26 2.50 -8.81 -11.58
CA PHE A 26 2.08 -9.69 -12.68
C PHE A 26 0.56 -9.59 -12.83
N LEU A 27 0.10 -9.18 -14.01
CA LEU A 27 -1.31 -9.18 -14.37
C LEU A 27 -1.56 -10.28 -15.40
N LEU A 28 -2.38 -11.27 -15.07
CA LEU A 28 -2.64 -12.46 -15.87
C LEU A 28 -4.03 -12.39 -16.49
N ASP A 29 -4.11 -12.48 -17.82
CA ASP A 29 -5.37 -12.56 -18.57
C ASP A 29 -6.13 -13.86 -18.24
N GLY A 30 -7.29 -13.73 -17.59
CA GLY A 30 -8.16 -14.85 -17.24
C GLY A 30 -9.26 -15.15 -18.26
N SER A 31 -9.16 -14.61 -19.49
CA SER A 31 -10.18 -14.85 -20.51
C SER A 31 -10.10 -16.26 -21.11
N PHE A 32 -11.19 -16.66 -21.75
CA PHE A 32 -11.26 -17.90 -22.55
C PHE A 32 -10.36 -17.90 -23.79
N ARG A 33 -9.65 -16.80 -24.10
CA ARG A 33 -8.68 -16.75 -25.21
C ARG A 33 -7.44 -17.57 -24.94
N LEU A 34 -7.16 -17.85 -23.67
CA LEU A 34 -6.24 -18.91 -23.26
C LEU A 34 -7.08 -20.11 -22.85
N SER A 35 -6.74 -21.29 -23.35
CA SER A 35 -7.23 -22.55 -22.80
C SER A 35 -6.67 -22.78 -21.39
N GLU A 36 -7.27 -23.69 -20.63
CA GLU A 36 -6.77 -24.05 -19.30
C GLU A 36 -5.30 -24.53 -19.36
N ALA A 37 -4.93 -25.31 -20.38
CA ALA A 37 -3.56 -25.75 -20.59
C ALA A 37 -2.60 -24.60 -20.90
N GLU A 38 -3.01 -23.64 -21.73
CA GLU A 38 -2.19 -22.45 -22.02
C GLU A 38 -2.06 -21.54 -20.78
N PHE A 39 -3.10 -21.46 -19.95
CA PHE A 39 -3.04 -20.75 -18.68
C PHE A 39 -2.09 -21.43 -17.68
N GLU A 40 -1.97 -22.76 -17.68
CA GLU A 40 -0.93 -23.46 -16.91
C GLU A 40 0.49 -23.09 -17.38
N VAL A 41 0.71 -22.97 -18.70
CA VAL A 41 2.00 -22.48 -19.25
C VAL A 41 2.26 -21.04 -18.80
N LEU A 42 1.23 -20.18 -18.81
CA LEU A 42 1.33 -18.81 -18.33
C LEU A 42 1.72 -18.72 -16.85
N LYS A 43 1.11 -19.54 -15.99
CA LYS A 43 1.47 -19.62 -14.56
C LYS A 43 2.89 -20.13 -14.37
N THR A 44 3.27 -21.15 -15.12
CA THR A 44 4.63 -21.72 -15.10
C THR A 44 5.66 -20.66 -15.49
N PHE A 45 5.35 -19.85 -16.50
CA PHE A 45 6.19 -18.70 -16.87
C PHE A 45 6.34 -17.70 -15.70
N VAL A 46 5.26 -17.29 -15.05
CA VAL A 46 5.32 -16.37 -13.89
C VAL A 46 6.16 -16.96 -12.75
N VAL A 47 5.96 -18.24 -12.42
CA VAL A 47 6.76 -18.95 -11.41
C VAL A 47 8.24 -18.97 -11.79
N SER A 48 8.55 -19.29 -13.04
CA SER A 48 9.94 -19.33 -13.54
C SER A 48 10.61 -17.95 -13.53
N MET A 49 9.85 -16.87 -13.72
CA MET A 49 10.35 -15.51 -13.51
C MET A 49 10.65 -15.29 -12.03
N MET A 50 9.72 -15.62 -11.14
CA MET A 50 9.87 -15.46 -9.68
C MET A 50 11.10 -16.20 -9.11
N GLU A 51 11.49 -17.35 -9.68
CA GLU A 51 12.70 -18.07 -9.31
C GLU A 51 14.01 -17.31 -9.59
N LYS A 52 13.96 -16.38 -10.54
CA LYS A 52 15.11 -15.55 -10.96
C LYS A 52 15.09 -14.16 -10.31
N LEU A 53 14.20 -13.91 -9.35
CA LEU A 53 14.05 -12.63 -8.63
C LEU A 53 14.45 -12.78 -7.16
N HIS A 54 15.13 -11.76 -6.62
CA HIS A 54 15.40 -11.65 -5.18
C HIS A 54 14.17 -11.20 -4.39
N ILE A 55 13.21 -12.11 -4.24
CA ILE A 55 11.94 -11.82 -3.58
C ILE A 55 12.15 -11.64 -2.07
N SER A 56 11.93 -10.41 -1.59
CA SER A 56 11.86 -10.06 -0.17
C SER A 56 11.29 -8.65 -0.01
N GLN A 57 10.75 -8.34 1.18
CA GLN A 57 10.27 -6.99 1.49
C GLN A 57 11.37 -5.91 1.39
N LYS A 58 12.65 -6.29 1.50
CA LYS A 58 13.81 -5.39 1.38
C LYS A 58 14.33 -5.23 -0.07
N ARG A 59 14.03 -6.17 -0.97
CA ARG A 59 14.53 -6.21 -2.36
C ARG A 59 13.36 -6.17 -3.36
N ILE A 60 12.96 -7.31 -3.92
CA ILE A 60 11.86 -7.36 -4.88
C ILE A 60 10.58 -7.79 -4.16
N ARG A 61 9.56 -6.93 -4.15
CA ARG A 61 8.19 -7.32 -3.77
C ARG A 61 7.44 -7.72 -5.03
N VAL A 62 6.59 -8.73 -4.93
CA VAL A 62 5.82 -9.24 -6.06
C VAL A 62 4.33 -9.23 -5.73
N ALA A 63 3.50 -8.94 -6.73
CA ALA A 63 2.05 -9.11 -6.66
C ALA A 63 1.58 -9.89 -7.88
N VAL A 64 0.53 -10.70 -7.71
CA VAL A 64 -0.04 -11.53 -8.77
C VAL A 64 -1.53 -11.31 -8.78
N VAL A 65 -2.05 -10.83 -9.91
CA VAL A 65 -3.47 -10.53 -10.11
C VAL A 65 -3.93 -11.22 -11.39
N GLU A 66 -4.98 -12.01 -11.28
CA GLU A 66 -5.72 -12.51 -12.45
C GLU A 66 -6.85 -11.53 -12.75
N TYR A 67 -7.10 -11.25 -14.03
CA TYR A 67 -8.15 -10.32 -14.43
C TYR A 67 -9.07 -10.88 -15.52
N HIS A 68 -10.37 -10.63 -15.30
CA HIS A 68 -11.49 -10.99 -16.16
C HIS A 68 -12.40 -9.75 -16.30
N ASP A 69 -13.71 -9.84 -16.05
CA ASP A 69 -14.57 -8.66 -15.93
C ASP A 69 -14.36 -7.89 -14.61
N GLY A 70 -13.62 -8.50 -13.67
CA GLY A 70 -13.04 -7.90 -12.48
C GLY A 70 -11.55 -8.22 -12.32
N SER A 71 -11.03 -8.14 -11.09
CA SER A 71 -9.64 -8.49 -10.78
C SER A 71 -9.56 -9.24 -9.45
N HIS A 72 -8.82 -10.34 -9.42
CA HIS A 72 -8.59 -11.16 -8.24
C HIS A 72 -7.10 -11.15 -7.89
N ALA A 73 -6.74 -10.55 -6.76
CA ALA A 73 -5.38 -10.56 -6.25
C ALA A 73 -5.10 -11.84 -5.45
N TYR A 74 -4.07 -12.58 -5.85
CA TYR A 74 -3.62 -13.79 -5.17
C TYR A 74 -2.42 -13.53 -4.26
N ILE A 75 -1.59 -12.56 -4.65
CA ILE A 75 -0.41 -12.13 -3.91
C ILE A 75 -0.41 -10.61 -3.87
N GLU A 76 -0.27 -10.04 -2.68
CA GLU A 76 -0.10 -8.61 -2.47
C GLU A 76 1.38 -8.26 -2.23
N LEU A 77 1.80 -7.05 -2.63
CA LEU A 77 3.20 -6.61 -2.44
C LEU A 77 3.65 -6.70 -0.97
N LYS A 78 2.72 -6.53 -0.02
CA LYS A 78 2.99 -6.51 1.43
C LYS A 78 3.00 -7.90 2.07
N ASP A 79 2.69 -8.95 1.31
CA ASP A 79 2.67 -10.30 1.84
C ASP A 79 4.06 -10.73 2.33
N ARG A 80 4.15 -11.05 3.62
CA ARG A 80 5.37 -11.54 4.28
C ARG A 80 5.34 -13.07 4.30
N LYS A 81 5.59 -13.66 3.15
CA LYS A 81 5.63 -15.12 2.94
C LYS A 81 6.98 -15.53 2.36
N ARG A 82 7.34 -16.80 2.52
CA ARG A 82 8.57 -17.34 1.91
C ARG A 82 8.46 -17.29 0.37
N PRO A 83 9.56 -17.05 -0.36
CA PRO A 83 9.54 -17.04 -1.82
C PRO A 83 8.96 -18.34 -2.41
N SER A 84 9.28 -19.50 -1.83
CA SER A 84 8.68 -20.80 -2.18
C SER A 84 7.16 -20.85 -2.00
N GLU A 85 6.62 -20.27 -0.93
CA GLU A 85 5.17 -20.18 -0.70
C GLU A 85 4.50 -19.23 -1.69
N LEU A 86 5.12 -18.10 -2.00
CA LEU A 86 4.63 -17.17 -3.02
C LEU A 86 4.59 -17.84 -4.40
N ARG A 87 5.63 -18.59 -4.79
CA ARG A 87 5.65 -19.39 -6.02
C ARG A 87 4.53 -20.44 -6.04
N ARG A 88 4.29 -21.10 -4.90
CA ARG A 88 3.19 -22.07 -4.74
C ARG A 88 1.81 -21.42 -4.90
N ILE A 89 1.62 -20.19 -4.40
CA ILE A 89 0.36 -19.45 -4.59
C ILE A 89 0.20 -19.08 -6.07
N ALA A 90 1.26 -18.60 -6.72
CA ALA A 90 1.24 -18.25 -8.15
C ALA A 90 0.93 -19.47 -9.05
N SER A 91 1.45 -20.66 -8.73
CA SER A 91 1.12 -21.88 -9.48
C SER A 91 -0.33 -22.37 -9.28
N GLN A 92 -0.98 -21.95 -8.18
CA GLN A 92 -2.35 -22.33 -7.83
C GLN A 92 -3.40 -21.28 -8.23
N VAL A 93 -3.02 -20.23 -8.96
CA VAL A 93 -3.98 -19.28 -9.54
C VAL A 93 -5.01 -20.07 -10.38
N ARG A 94 -6.29 -19.80 -10.14
CA ARG A 94 -7.37 -20.54 -10.80
C ARG A 94 -7.59 -19.99 -12.20
N TYR A 95 -7.76 -20.89 -13.17
CA TYR A 95 -8.20 -20.52 -14.50
C TYR A 95 -9.67 -20.06 -14.45
N ALA A 96 -9.93 -18.83 -14.89
CA ALA A 96 -11.27 -18.26 -14.89
C ALA A 96 -12.06 -18.60 -16.17
N GLY A 97 -11.40 -18.63 -17.33
CA GLY A 97 -12.05 -18.90 -18.63
C GLY A 97 -13.16 -17.90 -18.96
N SER A 98 -13.04 -16.65 -18.49
CA SER A 98 -14.10 -15.65 -18.61
C SER A 98 -14.29 -15.16 -20.04
N GLN A 99 -15.52 -14.78 -20.40
CA GLN A 99 -15.83 -14.16 -21.70
C GLN A 99 -15.12 -12.82 -21.93
N VAL A 100 -14.74 -12.13 -20.85
CA VAL A 100 -14.09 -10.82 -20.88
C VAL A 100 -12.88 -10.83 -19.95
N ALA A 101 -11.77 -10.28 -20.42
CA ALA A 101 -10.67 -9.81 -19.58
C ALA A 101 -10.40 -8.33 -19.85
N SER A 102 -10.71 -7.49 -18.86
CA SER A 102 -10.66 -6.04 -18.97
C SER A 102 -9.32 -5.48 -18.53
N THR A 103 -8.50 -5.15 -19.52
CA THR A 103 -7.23 -4.42 -19.36
C THR A 103 -7.43 -3.08 -18.66
N SER A 104 -8.54 -2.39 -18.93
CA SER A 104 -8.84 -1.10 -18.29
C SER A 104 -9.15 -1.26 -16.80
N GLU A 105 -9.91 -2.28 -16.42
CA GLU A 105 -10.28 -2.54 -15.03
C GLU A 105 -9.07 -2.98 -14.19
N VAL A 106 -8.21 -3.85 -14.73
CA VAL A 106 -7.00 -4.29 -13.99
C VAL A 106 -5.97 -3.17 -13.85
N LEU A 107 -5.83 -2.28 -14.84
CA LEU A 107 -4.96 -1.10 -14.71
C LEU A 107 -5.54 -0.05 -13.76
N LYS A 108 -6.87 0.08 -13.69
CA LYS A 108 -7.55 0.86 -12.65
C LYS A 108 -7.25 0.29 -11.26
N TYR A 109 -7.43 -1.03 -11.08
CA TYR A 109 -7.10 -1.73 -9.83
C TYR A 109 -5.62 -1.51 -9.45
N THR A 110 -4.71 -1.66 -10.40
CA THR A 110 -3.28 -1.44 -10.18
C THR A 110 -2.96 0.00 -9.76
N LEU A 111 -3.60 0.98 -10.38
CA LEU A 111 -3.39 2.40 -10.08
C LEU A 111 -3.88 2.79 -8.68
N PHE A 112 -5.06 2.31 -8.28
CA PHE A 112 -5.75 2.77 -7.08
C PHE A 112 -5.60 1.84 -5.88
N GLN A 113 -5.52 0.53 -6.09
CA GLN A 113 -5.42 -0.46 -5.01
C GLN A 113 -3.97 -0.84 -4.75
N ILE A 114 -3.20 -1.22 -5.78
CA ILE A 114 -1.80 -1.65 -5.60
C ILE A 114 -0.88 -0.46 -5.36
N PHE A 115 -0.90 0.54 -6.26
CA PHE A 115 -0.05 1.73 -6.16
C PHE A 115 -0.80 2.98 -5.69
N GLY A 116 -1.96 2.79 -5.05
CA GLY A 116 -2.79 3.87 -4.50
C GLY A 116 -2.00 4.75 -3.54
N LYS A 117 -1.39 4.13 -2.54
CA LYS A 117 -0.44 4.75 -1.60
C LYS A 117 0.97 4.28 -1.94
N VAL A 118 1.90 5.21 -2.17
CA VAL A 118 3.31 4.87 -2.40
C VAL A 118 3.97 4.67 -1.05
N ASP A 119 4.01 3.42 -0.59
CA ASP A 119 4.59 3.02 0.71
C ASP A 119 6.09 2.72 0.63
N ARG A 120 6.64 2.68 -0.60
CA ARG A 120 8.03 2.32 -0.89
C ARG A 120 8.64 3.23 -1.97
N PRO A 121 8.90 4.50 -1.65
CA PRO A 121 9.32 5.50 -2.64
C PRO A 121 10.69 5.22 -3.27
N GLU A 122 11.55 4.47 -2.58
CA GLU A 122 12.86 4.05 -3.06
C GLU A 122 12.81 2.92 -4.10
N ALA A 123 11.68 2.22 -4.22
CA ALA A 123 11.49 1.15 -5.19
C ALA A 123 11.01 1.69 -6.53
N SER A 124 11.64 1.20 -7.60
CA SER A 124 11.04 1.25 -8.94
C SER A 124 9.77 0.41 -8.96
N ARG A 125 8.82 0.77 -9.82
CA ARG A 125 7.51 0.11 -9.90
C ARG A 125 7.25 -0.32 -11.33
N ILE A 126 7.07 -1.62 -11.53
CA ILE A 126 6.89 -2.22 -12.86
C ILE A 126 5.64 -3.11 -12.83
N VAL A 127 4.83 -3.00 -13.87
CA VAL A 127 3.68 -3.85 -14.13
C VAL A 127 3.98 -4.66 -15.38
N LEU A 128 3.97 -5.98 -15.27
CA LEU A 128 4.01 -6.90 -16.39
C LEU A 128 2.58 -7.32 -16.73
N LEU A 129 2.05 -6.76 -17.82
CA LEU A 129 0.68 -7.01 -18.28
C LEU A 129 0.69 -8.14 -19.31
N LEU A 130 0.33 -9.35 -18.89
CA LEU A 130 0.23 -10.53 -19.76
C LEU A 130 -1.18 -10.56 -20.35
N THR A 131 -1.33 -10.21 -21.63
CA THR A 131 -2.65 -10.07 -22.29
C THR A 131 -2.76 -10.96 -23.52
N ALA A 132 -3.85 -11.71 -23.61
CA ALA A 132 -4.15 -12.62 -24.72
C ALA A 132 -5.45 -12.28 -25.45
N SER A 133 -6.17 -11.26 -24.96
CA SER A 133 -7.51 -10.92 -25.43
C SER A 133 -7.69 -9.43 -25.71
N GLN A 134 -8.89 -9.08 -26.18
CA GLN A 134 -9.33 -7.71 -26.38
C GLN A 134 -10.61 -7.46 -25.60
N GLU A 135 -10.58 -6.46 -24.72
CA GLU A 135 -11.76 -6.07 -23.97
C GLU A 135 -12.80 -5.34 -24.85
N PRO A 136 -14.09 -5.36 -24.48
CA PRO A 136 -15.12 -4.61 -25.19
C PRO A 136 -14.81 -3.10 -25.30
N PRO A 137 -15.02 -2.46 -26.46
CA PRO A 137 -14.67 -1.04 -26.66
C PRO A 137 -15.29 -0.05 -25.66
N LYS A 138 -16.44 -0.41 -25.08
CA LYS A 138 -17.11 0.40 -24.05
C LYS A 138 -16.29 0.48 -22.74
N MET A 139 -15.57 -0.58 -22.38
CA MET A 139 -14.72 -0.65 -21.19
C MET A 139 -13.37 0.04 -21.44
N ALA A 140 -12.86 -0.01 -22.67
CA ALA A 140 -11.59 0.59 -23.08
C ALA A 140 -11.53 2.13 -23.07
N ARG A 141 -12.62 2.83 -22.76
CA ARG A 141 -12.72 4.30 -22.82
C ARG A 141 -11.71 5.00 -21.91
N ASN A 142 -11.46 4.45 -20.73
CA ASN A 142 -10.60 5.07 -19.72
C ASN A 142 -9.17 4.49 -19.68
N LEU A 143 -8.84 3.51 -20.54
CA LEU A 143 -7.52 2.86 -20.59
C LEU A 143 -6.38 3.89 -20.54
N VAL A 144 -6.43 4.85 -21.47
CA VAL A 144 -5.41 5.91 -21.61
C VAL A 144 -5.26 6.72 -20.34
N ARG A 145 -6.38 7.00 -19.64
CA ARG A 145 -6.38 7.76 -18.39
C ARG A 145 -5.67 7.02 -17.27
N TYR A 146 -5.89 5.71 -17.16
CA TYR A 146 -5.23 4.87 -16.15
C TYR A 146 -3.74 4.72 -16.42
N VAL A 147 -3.33 4.52 -17.68
CA VAL A 147 -1.91 4.47 -18.05
C VAL A 147 -1.21 5.80 -17.76
N ILE A 148 -1.85 6.93 -18.03
CA ILE A 148 -1.32 8.25 -17.65
C ILE A 148 -1.20 8.39 -16.13
N GLY A 149 -2.19 7.90 -15.38
CA GLY A 149 -2.15 7.88 -13.90
C GLY A 149 -0.98 7.06 -13.37
N LEU A 150 -0.76 5.86 -13.93
CA LEU A 150 0.36 5.00 -13.60
C LEU A 150 1.70 5.67 -13.91
N LYS A 151 1.83 6.30 -15.08
CA LYS A 151 3.01 7.10 -15.45
C LYS A 151 3.27 8.24 -14.47
N LYS A 152 2.24 9.00 -14.07
CA LYS A 152 2.38 10.10 -13.09
C LYS A 152 2.91 9.59 -11.75
N LYS A 153 2.56 8.35 -11.38
CA LYS A 153 3.13 7.67 -10.23
C LYS A 153 4.50 7.04 -10.50
N LYS A 154 5.13 7.21 -11.67
CA LYS A 154 6.39 6.55 -12.05
C LYS A 154 6.28 5.01 -12.08
N VAL A 155 5.12 4.49 -12.46
CA VAL A 155 4.90 3.06 -12.71
C VAL A 155 5.10 2.80 -14.20
N ILE A 156 6.00 1.88 -14.52
CA ILE A 156 6.28 1.42 -15.88
C ILE A 156 5.36 0.25 -16.19
N VAL A 157 4.74 0.24 -17.37
CA VAL A 157 3.84 -0.83 -17.81
C VAL A 157 4.46 -1.52 -19.01
N ILE A 158 4.81 -2.80 -18.85
CA ILE A 158 5.40 -3.65 -19.87
C ILE A 158 4.30 -4.61 -20.36
N PRO A 159 3.65 -4.34 -21.50
CA PRO A 159 2.67 -5.25 -22.06
C PRO A 159 3.35 -6.43 -22.77
N VAL A 160 2.85 -7.63 -22.52
CA VAL A 160 3.20 -8.87 -23.19
C VAL A 160 1.96 -9.39 -23.91
N GLY A 161 1.90 -9.17 -25.21
CA GLY A 161 0.80 -9.63 -26.07
C GLY A 161 1.03 -11.08 -26.49
N ILE A 162 0.07 -11.95 -26.17
CA ILE A 162 0.16 -13.40 -26.40
C ILE A 162 -0.91 -13.81 -27.41
N GLY A 163 -0.46 -14.27 -28.58
CA GLY A 163 -1.35 -14.78 -29.61
C GLY A 163 -2.10 -13.70 -30.41
N PRO A 164 -2.89 -14.13 -31.41
CA PRO A 164 -3.49 -13.23 -32.39
C PRO A 164 -4.67 -12.42 -31.85
N HIS A 165 -5.20 -12.78 -30.68
CA HIS A 165 -6.36 -12.12 -30.06
C HIS A 165 -5.98 -11.00 -29.10
N ALA A 166 -4.70 -10.86 -28.76
CA ALA A 166 -4.21 -9.75 -27.95
C ALA A 166 -4.44 -8.41 -28.66
N SER A 167 -4.95 -7.41 -27.93
CA SER A 167 -5.28 -6.12 -28.53
C SER A 167 -4.04 -5.27 -28.82
N LEU A 168 -3.47 -5.39 -30.03
CA LEU A 168 -2.33 -4.57 -30.48
C LEU A 168 -2.60 -3.06 -30.34
N LYS A 169 -3.82 -2.61 -30.60
CA LYS A 169 -4.23 -1.21 -30.45
C LYS A 169 -4.12 -0.71 -29.01
N GLN A 170 -4.38 -1.57 -28.01
CA GLN A 170 -4.23 -1.21 -26.61
C GLN A 170 -2.77 -1.23 -26.18
N ILE A 171 -2.01 -2.23 -26.64
CA ILE A 171 -0.57 -2.35 -26.41
C ILE A 171 0.15 -1.10 -26.92
N GLN A 172 -0.08 -0.69 -28.17
CA GLN A 172 0.51 0.52 -28.76
C GLN A 172 0.15 1.77 -27.95
N LYS A 173 -1.10 1.90 -27.51
CA LYS A 173 -1.53 3.01 -26.64
C LYS A 173 -0.79 3.04 -25.31
N ILE A 174 -0.33 1.89 -24.78
CA ILE A 174 0.47 1.82 -23.55
C ILE A 174 1.91 2.23 -23.85
N GLU A 175 2.52 1.71 -24.91
CA GLU A 175 3.89 2.04 -25.34
C GLU A 175 4.06 3.54 -25.59
N GLU A 176 3.10 4.17 -26.26
CA GLU A 176 3.11 5.61 -26.56
C GLU A 176 3.16 6.52 -25.31
N LYS A 177 2.86 6.02 -24.11
CA LYS A 177 2.82 6.87 -22.90
C LYS A 177 4.18 7.09 -22.27
N ALA A 178 5.11 6.15 -22.42
CA ALA A 178 6.44 6.26 -21.84
C ALA A 178 7.44 5.41 -22.63
N PRO A 179 8.66 5.91 -22.92
CA PRO A 179 9.67 5.13 -23.66
C PRO A 179 10.09 3.83 -22.94
N GLU A 180 9.89 3.76 -21.62
CA GLU A 180 10.15 2.58 -20.79
C GLU A 180 9.06 1.50 -20.92
N ASN A 181 7.90 1.82 -21.49
CA ASN A 181 6.77 0.89 -21.67
C ASN A 181 6.98 0.00 -22.90
N LYS A 182 8.12 -0.68 -23.05
CA LYS A 182 8.39 -1.57 -24.19
C LYS A 182 7.41 -2.75 -24.21
N ALA A 183 6.80 -3.03 -25.36
CA ALA A 183 5.99 -4.23 -25.54
C ALA A 183 6.81 -5.45 -25.97
N PHE A 184 6.31 -6.63 -25.59
CA PHE A 184 6.75 -7.92 -26.10
C PHE A 184 5.56 -8.59 -26.78
N LEU A 185 5.68 -8.89 -28.07
CA LEU A 185 4.65 -9.59 -28.83
C LEU A 185 5.13 -11.02 -29.11
N LEU A 186 4.27 -11.99 -28.79
CA LEU A 186 4.54 -13.41 -28.90
C LEU A 186 3.39 -14.07 -29.68
N SER A 187 3.71 -15.09 -30.47
CA SER A 187 2.69 -15.79 -31.27
C SER A 187 1.80 -16.70 -30.43
N GLY A 188 2.24 -17.09 -29.24
CA GLY A 188 1.53 -17.97 -28.30
C GLY A 188 2.29 -18.14 -26.98
N VAL A 189 1.74 -18.93 -26.06
CA VAL A 189 2.33 -19.14 -24.73
C VAL A 189 3.64 -19.93 -24.77
N ASP A 190 3.86 -20.74 -25.81
CA ASP A 190 5.06 -21.58 -25.94
C ASP A 190 6.35 -20.76 -26.11
N GLU A 191 6.24 -19.52 -26.60
CA GLU A 191 7.37 -18.61 -26.75
C GLU A 191 7.77 -17.92 -25.42
N LEU A 192 6.92 -17.98 -24.39
CA LEU A 192 7.14 -17.26 -23.12
C LEU A 192 8.46 -17.66 -22.45
N GLU A 193 8.76 -18.95 -22.41
CA GLU A 193 9.99 -19.45 -21.78
C GLU A 193 11.24 -18.93 -22.50
N GLN A 194 11.22 -18.87 -23.83
CA GLN A 194 12.33 -18.39 -24.65
C GLN A 194 12.57 -16.89 -24.45
N ARG A 195 11.50 -16.10 -24.24
CA ARG A 195 11.56 -14.65 -24.02
C ARG A 195 11.78 -14.25 -22.56
N ARG A 196 11.64 -15.19 -21.61
CA ARG A 196 11.75 -14.94 -20.16
C ARG A 196 12.98 -14.13 -19.78
N ASP A 197 14.16 -14.59 -20.19
CA ASP A 197 15.42 -14.00 -19.72
C ASP A 197 15.67 -12.61 -20.34
N GLU A 198 15.18 -12.38 -21.58
CA GLU A 198 15.15 -11.05 -22.18
C GLU A 198 14.24 -10.09 -21.39
N ILE A 199 13.03 -10.54 -21.04
CA ILE A 199 12.05 -9.74 -20.27
C ILE A 199 12.62 -9.41 -18.89
N ILE A 200 13.22 -10.38 -18.18
CA ILE A 200 13.84 -10.14 -16.87
C ILE A 200 15.05 -9.19 -17.01
N SER A 201 15.90 -9.38 -18.02
CA SER A 201 17.03 -8.48 -18.24
C SER A 201 16.56 -7.04 -18.50
N TYR A 202 15.50 -6.87 -19.27
CA TYR A 202 14.92 -5.56 -19.55
C TYR A 202 14.34 -4.92 -18.29
N LEU A 203 13.46 -5.60 -17.55
CA LEU A 203 12.85 -5.04 -16.34
C LEU A 203 13.90 -4.70 -15.28
N CYS A 204 14.95 -5.52 -15.13
CA CYS A 204 16.01 -5.27 -14.16
C CYS A 204 16.95 -4.14 -14.58
N GLY A 205 17.18 -3.97 -15.89
CA GLY A 205 17.95 -2.85 -16.45
C GLY A 205 17.26 -1.50 -16.29
N LEU A 206 15.93 -1.46 -16.20
CA LEU A 206 15.17 -0.24 -15.91
C LEU A 206 15.31 0.24 -14.46
N VAL A 207 15.77 -0.63 -13.54
CA VAL A 207 15.90 -0.27 -12.12
C VAL A 207 17.31 0.21 -11.83
N PRO A 208 17.48 1.46 -11.34
CA PRO A 208 18.78 2.01 -10.98
C PRO A 208 19.56 1.08 -10.05
N GLU A 209 20.88 1.01 -10.22
CA GLU A 209 21.73 0.35 -9.23
C GLU A 209 21.62 1.06 -7.90
N THR A 210 21.43 0.30 -6.83
CA THR A 210 21.51 0.87 -5.48
C THR A 210 22.98 1.26 -5.26
N PRO A 211 23.32 2.51 -4.90
CA PRO A 211 24.70 2.86 -4.65
C PRO A 211 25.27 1.93 -3.57
N ALA A 212 26.42 1.32 -3.86
CA ALA A 212 27.15 0.53 -2.88
C ALA A 212 27.43 1.41 -1.64
N PRO A 213 27.46 0.84 -0.42
CA PRO A 213 27.95 1.56 0.73
C PRO A 213 29.37 2.05 0.40
N THR A 214 29.55 3.37 0.34
CA THR A 214 30.87 3.98 0.22
C THR A 214 31.71 3.48 1.39
N GLN A 215 32.78 2.74 1.10
CA GLN A 215 33.80 2.46 2.09
C GLN A 215 34.27 3.81 2.67
N PRO A 216 34.30 3.99 3.99
CA PRO A 216 34.90 5.18 4.56
C PRO A 216 36.38 5.23 4.12
N PRO A 217 36.91 6.40 3.75
CA PRO A 217 38.34 6.54 3.49
C PRO A 217 39.12 6.16 4.76
N GLN A 218 40.24 5.45 4.58
CA GLN A 218 41.16 5.14 5.66
C GLN A 218 41.59 6.45 6.34
N VAL A 219 41.16 6.63 7.59
CA VAL A 219 41.50 7.79 8.40
C VAL A 219 42.97 7.65 8.81
N ALA A 220 43.79 8.64 8.45
CA ALA A 220 45.13 8.80 8.96
C ALA A 220 45.11 8.84 10.50
N GLN A 221 45.94 8.01 11.13
CA GLN A 221 46.03 7.92 12.58
C GLN A 221 46.56 9.23 13.17
N ILE A 222 45.76 9.86 14.05
CA ILE A 222 46.25 10.85 15.01
C ILE A 222 46.12 10.25 16.40
N THR A 223 47.26 10.15 17.06
CA THR A 223 47.46 9.69 18.43
C THR A 223 46.67 10.54 19.41
N MET A 224 45.84 9.91 20.25
CA MET A 224 45.30 10.54 21.46
C MET A 224 45.53 9.66 22.69
N GLY A 225 45.98 10.31 23.75
CA GLY A 225 46.23 9.72 25.07
C GLY A 225 44.94 9.28 25.80
N PRO A 226 45.11 8.62 26.96
CA PRO A 226 44.08 7.79 27.56
C PRO A 226 43.18 8.56 28.54
N GLY A 227 41.89 8.21 28.60
CA GLY A 227 41.06 8.60 29.75
C GLY A 227 39.54 8.47 29.68
N ILE A 228 39.05 7.23 29.65
CA ILE A 228 37.83 6.71 30.31
C ILE A 228 36.41 7.10 29.80
N PHE A 229 35.78 6.01 29.34
CA PHE A 229 34.41 5.67 28.95
C PHE A 229 33.23 6.26 29.75
N GLY A 230 32.17 6.56 28.99
CA GLY A 230 30.81 6.68 29.52
C GLY A 230 29.80 7.25 28.53
N ILE A 231 29.72 6.77 27.28
CA ILE A 231 28.61 7.13 26.38
C ILE A 231 28.10 5.87 25.67
N SER A 232 26.88 5.50 26.02
CA SER A 232 26.02 4.54 25.32
C SER A 232 25.97 4.86 23.81
N SER A 233 26.40 3.92 22.97
CA SER A 233 26.22 4.03 21.51
C SER A 233 24.73 4.15 21.16
N PRO A 234 24.31 5.15 20.38
CA PRO A 234 23.03 5.09 19.69
C PRO A 234 23.16 4.07 18.56
N GLY A 235 22.33 3.03 18.59
CA GLY A 235 22.11 2.18 17.42
C GLY A 235 21.64 3.01 16.21
N PRO A 236 21.61 2.43 15.00
CA PRO A 236 21.21 3.15 13.80
C PRO A 236 19.81 3.71 13.99
N LYS A 237 19.68 5.04 13.99
CA LYS A 237 18.39 5.73 14.11
C LYS A 237 17.49 5.25 12.98
N ARG A 238 16.40 4.56 13.34
CA ARG A 238 15.27 4.34 12.43
C ARG A 238 14.90 5.71 11.87
N LYS A 239 14.72 5.83 10.55
CA LYS A 239 14.07 7.02 10.00
C LYS A 239 12.71 7.13 10.67
N SER A 240 12.51 8.16 11.49
CA SER A 240 11.24 8.42 12.16
C SER A 240 10.18 8.64 11.10
N MET A 241 9.04 7.96 11.24
CA MET A 241 7.88 8.24 10.40
C MET A 241 7.28 9.57 10.86
N VAL A 242 7.16 10.53 9.95
CA VAL A 242 6.53 11.84 10.20
C VAL A 242 5.09 11.74 9.75
N LEU A 243 4.13 11.78 10.68
CA LEU A 243 2.69 11.74 10.43
C LEU A 243 1.96 12.62 11.43
N ASP A 244 0.83 13.18 11.01
CA ASP A 244 -0.11 13.86 11.89
C ASP A 244 -1.37 13.00 11.98
N VAL A 245 -1.63 12.48 13.19
CA VAL A 245 -2.66 11.48 13.45
C VAL A 245 -3.74 12.07 14.36
N VAL A 246 -4.99 12.05 13.90
CA VAL A 246 -6.14 12.38 14.73
C VAL A 246 -6.90 11.11 15.10
N PHE A 247 -7.14 10.91 16.38
CA PHE A 247 -8.06 9.89 16.87
C PHE A 247 -9.42 10.53 17.16
N VAL A 248 -10.49 9.98 16.61
CA VAL A 248 -11.85 10.50 16.77
C VAL A 248 -12.69 9.43 17.45
N LEU A 249 -13.06 9.69 18.70
CA LEU A 249 -13.77 8.74 19.55
C LEU A 249 -15.26 9.10 19.65
N GLU A 250 -16.13 8.15 19.34
CA GLU A 250 -17.55 8.32 19.63
C GLU A 250 -17.80 8.27 21.15
N GLY A 251 -18.27 9.38 21.71
CA GLY A 251 -18.65 9.56 23.11
C GLY A 251 -20.16 9.72 23.28
N SER A 252 -20.98 9.05 22.46
CA SER A 252 -22.44 9.11 22.54
C SER A 252 -23.02 8.29 23.70
N ASP A 253 -24.24 8.62 24.12
CA ASP A 253 -25.00 7.89 25.14
C ASP A 253 -25.25 6.43 24.76
N GLU A 254 -25.26 6.15 23.45
CA GLU A 254 -25.39 4.80 22.90
C GLU A 254 -24.11 3.97 23.05
N VAL A 255 -22.93 4.60 23.11
CA VAL A 255 -21.68 3.93 23.48
C VAL A 255 -21.62 3.74 24.99
N GLY A 256 -21.91 4.81 25.74
CA GLY A 256 -21.85 4.85 27.20
C GLY A 256 -20.41 4.84 27.76
N GLU A 257 -20.26 5.36 28.98
CA GLU A 257 -18.95 5.57 29.62
C GLU A 257 -18.07 4.31 29.69
N ALA A 258 -18.65 3.16 30.03
CA ALA A 258 -17.91 1.92 30.17
C ALA A 258 -17.26 1.45 28.84
N ASN A 259 -17.95 1.62 27.71
CA ASN A 259 -17.38 1.25 26.41
C ASN A 259 -16.48 2.36 25.85
N PHE A 260 -16.79 3.64 26.12
CA PHE A 260 -15.89 4.74 25.81
C PHE A 260 -14.52 4.54 26.46
N ASN A 261 -14.48 4.11 27.73
CA ASN A 261 -13.23 3.81 28.43
C ASN A 261 -12.44 2.65 27.80
N LYS A 262 -13.10 1.69 27.16
CA LYS A 262 -12.42 0.64 26.36
C LYS A 262 -11.81 1.21 25.09
N SER A 263 -12.51 2.10 24.39
CA SER A 263 -11.98 2.82 23.23
C SER A 263 -10.77 3.68 23.60
N LYS A 264 -10.82 4.34 24.77
CA LYS A 264 -9.71 5.10 25.34
C LYS A 264 -8.50 4.20 25.68
N GLN A 265 -8.73 3.05 26.29
CA GLN A 265 -7.66 2.08 26.56
C GLN A 265 -7.02 1.57 25.27
N PHE A 266 -7.82 1.26 24.25
CA PHE A 266 -7.32 0.87 22.93
C PHE A 266 -6.44 1.97 22.33
N LEU A 267 -6.87 3.24 22.43
CA LEU A 267 -6.09 4.39 22.01
C LEU A 267 -4.72 4.47 22.71
N GLU A 268 -4.69 4.29 24.04
CA GLU A 268 -3.43 4.27 24.81
C GLU A 268 -2.48 3.16 24.32
N GLU A 269 -2.98 1.94 24.11
CA GLU A 269 -2.18 0.81 23.63
C GLU A 269 -1.62 1.03 22.23
N VAL A 270 -2.38 1.70 21.36
CA VAL A 270 -1.95 2.07 20.01
C VAL A 270 -0.86 3.15 20.08
N ILE A 271 -1.09 4.23 20.82
CA ILE A 271 -0.12 5.34 20.97
C ILE A 271 1.19 4.86 21.58
N GLN A 272 1.14 3.92 22.55
CA GLN A 272 2.33 3.35 23.17
C GLN A 272 3.29 2.74 22.13
N ARG A 273 2.75 2.16 21.05
CA ARG A 273 3.50 1.52 19.96
C ARG A 273 3.92 2.49 18.85
N MET A 274 3.36 3.70 18.81
CA MET A 274 3.71 4.74 17.84
C MET A 274 5.02 5.45 18.23
N ASP A 275 5.73 5.98 17.24
CA ASP A 275 6.95 6.77 17.44
C ASP A 275 6.62 8.26 17.67
N VAL A 276 5.84 8.53 18.72
CA VAL A 276 5.39 9.88 19.09
C VAL A 276 6.58 10.68 19.61
N SER A 277 6.89 11.76 18.90
CA SER A 277 7.97 12.69 19.24
C SER A 277 7.81 13.98 18.44
N GLN A 278 8.52 15.04 18.86
CA GLN A 278 8.51 16.33 18.16
C GLN A 278 8.90 16.21 16.68
N ASP A 279 9.80 15.30 16.33
CA ASP A 279 10.29 15.06 14.96
C ASP A 279 9.66 13.81 14.30
N GLY A 280 8.67 13.19 14.96
CA GLY A 280 8.04 11.94 14.54
C GLY A 280 6.55 12.10 14.35
N ILE A 281 5.76 11.24 14.99
CA ILE A 281 4.30 11.26 14.91
C ILE A 281 3.75 12.31 15.88
N HIS A 282 2.88 13.20 15.39
CA HIS A 282 2.08 14.11 16.22
C HIS A 282 0.66 13.57 16.36
N ILE A 283 0.08 13.74 17.55
CA ILE A 283 -1.23 13.20 17.93
C ILE A 283 -2.19 14.34 18.26
N SER A 284 -3.42 14.20 17.79
CA SER A 284 -4.59 14.97 18.21
C SER A 284 -5.71 13.99 18.54
N VAL A 285 -6.57 14.35 19.48
CA VAL A 285 -7.65 13.50 19.96
C VAL A 285 -8.93 14.33 20.03
N LEU A 286 -9.98 13.83 19.39
CA LEU A 286 -11.32 14.37 19.43
C LEU A 286 -12.27 13.35 20.05
N GLN A 287 -13.24 13.85 20.80
CA GLN A 287 -14.44 13.13 21.19
C GLN A 287 -15.64 13.73 20.46
N TYR A 288 -16.56 12.92 19.98
CA TYR A 288 -17.78 13.43 19.33
C TYR A 288 -19.04 12.69 19.75
N SER A 289 -20.14 13.43 19.81
CA SER A 289 -21.50 12.91 19.96
C SER A 289 -22.48 13.86 19.24
N HIS A 290 -23.19 14.72 19.97
CA HIS A 290 -23.84 15.90 19.42
C HIS A 290 -22.84 17.04 19.15
N PRO A 291 -22.01 17.46 20.14
CA PRO A 291 -20.85 18.31 19.87
C PRO A 291 -19.61 17.50 19.44
N VAL A 292 -18.67 18.20 18.83
CA VAL A 292 -17.27 17.74 18.66
C VAL A 292 -16.42 18.47 19.69
N THR A 293 -15.66 17.74 20.48
CA THR A 293 -14.79 18.26 21.54
C THR A 293 -13.34 17.88 21.25
N VAL A 294 -12.46 18.88 21.28
CA VAL A 294 -11.01 18.67 21.18
C VAL A 294 -10.48 18.32 22.56
N GLU A 295 -9.95 17.12 22.70
CA GLU A 295 -9.35 16.64 23.95
C GLU A 295 -7.83 16.90 23.97
N TYR A 296 -7.19 16.86 22.81
CA TYR A 296 -5.76 17.09 22.64
C TYR A 296 -5.47 17.56 21.20
N THR A 297 -4.54 18.49 21.00
CA THR A 297 -4.25 19.10 19.69
C THR A 297 -2.75 19.07 19.36
N PHE A 298 -2.38 19.20 18.07
CA PHE A 298 -0.99 19.17 17.62
C PHE A 298 -0.12 20.31 18.18
N ARG A 299 -0.76 21.40 18.65
CA ARG A 299 -0.06 22.52 19.32
C ARG A 299 0.51 22.17 20.69
N GLU A 300 -0.04 21.14 21.34
CA GLU A 300 0.41 20.69 22.63
C GLU A 300 1.75 19.94 22.51
N THR A 301 2.37 19.65 23.66
CA THR A 301 3.69 18.99 23.70
C THR A 301 3.66 17.56 23.16
N GLN A 302 4.26 17.33 21.99
CA GLN A 302 4.24 16.05 21.28
C GLN A 302 5.26 15.02 21.81
N SER A 303 5.36 14.88 23.14
CA SER A 303 6.10 13.79 23.79
C SER A 303 5.16 12.60 24.04
N LYS A 304 5.66 11.36 23.93
CA LYS A 304 4.83 10.18 24.15
C LYS A 304 4.23 10.17 25.55
N GLU A 305 5.02 10.55 26.54
CA GLU A 305 4.64 10.62 27.94
C GLU A 305 3.51 11.62 28.17
N ASP A 306 3.61 12.82 27.59
CA ASP A 306 2.57 13.86 27.73
C ASP A 306 1.29 13.50 27.00
N VAL A 307 1.38 12.97 25.78
CA VAL A 307 0.21 12.54 25.02
C VAL A 307 -0.54 11.45 25.80
N LEU A 308 0.16 10.42 26.29
CA LEU A 308 -0.47 9.33 27.05
C LEU A 308 -1.06 9.81 28.38
N ARG A 309 -0.43 10.79 29.05
CA ARG A 309 -0.98 11.41 30.25
C ARG A 309 -2.33 12.08 29.97
N HIS A 310 -2.41 12.92 28.94
CA HIS A 310 -3.67 13.59 28.59
C HIS A 310 -4.74 12.59 28.13
N VAL A 311 -4.37 11.58 27.33
CA VAL A 311 -5.31 10.54 26.90
C VAL A 311 -5.95 9.84 28.09
N ARG A 312 -5.19 9.52 29.15
CA ARG A 312 -5.75 8.90 30.38
C ARG A 312 -6.77 9.80 31.08
N GLU A 313 -6.56 11.11 31.04
CA GLU A 313 -7.39 12.12 31.69
C GLU A 313 -8.70 12.40 30.94
N ILE A 314 -8.81 12.00 29.67
CA ILE A 314 -10.04 12.17 28.86
C ILE A 314 -11.22 11.52 29.57
N ARG A 315 -12.29 12.30 29.71
CA ARG A 315 -13.55 11.90 30.33
C ARG A 315 -14.62 11.71 29.27
N TYR A 316 -15.49 10.74 29.51
CA TYR A 316 -16.70 10.57 28.71
C TYR A 316 -17.62 11.78 28.89
N LEU A 317 -18.06 12.38 27.78
CA LEU A 317 -18.92 13.58 27.80
C LEU A 317 -20.39 13.27 27.54
N GLY A 318 -20.69 12.15 26.86
CA GLY A 318 -22.05 11.78 26.50
C GLY A 318 -22.67 12.66 25.42
N GLY A 319 -23.89 12.30 25.03
CA GLY A 319 -24.67 13.02 24.03
C GLY A 319 -25.60 12.10 23.21
N ASN A 320 -26.78 12.62 22.90
CA ASN A 320 -27.89 11.86 22.31
C ASN A 320 -27.83 11.71 20.77
N ARG A 321 -26.67 11.98 20.15
CA ARG A 321 -26.44 11.92 18.70
C ARG A 321 -25.08 11.32 18.39
N THR A 322 -24.92 10.85 17.16
CA THR A 322 -23.66 10.33 16.59
C THR A 322 -23.37 11.14 15.33
N ASN A 323 -23.01 12.42 15.50
CA ASN A 323 -22.77 13.35 14.38
C ASN A 323 -21.40 13.10 13.72
N THR A 324 -21.25 11.94 13.09
CA THR A 324 -20.00 11.54 12.41
C THR A 324 -19.64 12.48 11.27
N GLY A 325 -20.63 12.96 10.51
CA GLY A 325 -20.39 13.91 9.41
C GLY A 325 -19.80 15.23 9.90
N GLN A 326 -20.34 15.77 10.99
CA GLN A 326 -19.84 16.97 11.64
C GLN A 326 -18.42 16.77 12.21
N ALA A 327 -18.15 15.62 12.84
CA ALA A 327 -16.82 15.29 13.34
C ALA A 327 -15.77 15.26 12.22
N LEU A 328 -16.09 14.62 11.10
CA LEU A 328 -15.21 14.59 9.93
C LEU A 328 -15.02 15.98 9.32
N GLN A 329 -16.08 16.78 9.19
CA GLN A 329 -15.98 18.16 8.69
C GLN A 329 -15.06 19.01 9.58
N TYR A 330 -15.19 18.89 10.90
CA TYR A 330 -14.35 19.59 11.87
C TYR A 330 -12.85 19.27 11.67
N LEU A 331 -12.51 18.01 11.41
CA LEU A 331 -11.12 17.61 11.14
C LEU A 331 -10.52 18.40 9.98
N SER A 332 -11.25 18.46 8.86
CA SER A 332 -10.76 19.12 7.64
C SER A 332 -10.67 20.63 7.76
N GLU A 333 -11.57 21.25 8.52
CA GLU A 333 -11.65 22.72 8.63
C GLU A 333 -10.77 23.26 9.76
N HIS A 334 -10.52 22.46 10.80
CA HIS A 334 -9.87 22.93 12.02
C HIS A 334 -8.67 22.07 12.42
N SER A 335 -8.81 20.76 12.60
CA SER A 335 -7.72 19.93 13.15
C SER A 335 -6.50 19.86 12.24
N PHE A 336 -6.71 19.66 10.94
CA PHE A 336 -5.66 19.67 9.92
C PHE A 336 -5.48 21.08 9.34
N SER A 337 -5.14 22.02 10.23
CA SER A 337 -4.81 23.39 9.83
C SER A 337 -3.47 23.81 10.42
N PRO A 338 -2.65 24.60 9.69
CA PRO A 338 -1.37 25.08 10.22
C PRO A 338 -1.52 25.86 11.53
N SER A 339 -2.66 26.54 11.73
CA SER A 339 -2.95 27.28 12.95
C SER A 339 -3.22 26.37 14.17
N GLN A 340 -3.53 25.09 13.93
CA GLN A 340 -3.67 24.04 14.94
C GLN A 340 -2.44 23.13 15.03
N GLY A 341 -1.32 23.49 14.39
CA GLY A 341 -0.06 22.75 14.48
C GLY A 341 0.11 21.63 13.46
N ASP A 342 -0.82 21.51 12.50
CA ASP A 342 -0.69 20.58 11.37
C ASP A 342 0.54 20.91 10.52
N ARG A 343 1.28 19.89 10.10
CA ARG A 343 2.53 20.00 9.38
C ARG A 343 2.32 19.68 7.91
N GLU A 344 2.52 20.66 7.03
CA GLU A 344 2.34 20.48 5.57
C GLU A 344 3.15 19.29 4.99
N GLN A 345 4.30 18.96 5.59
CA GLN A 345 5.15 17.84 5.17
C GLN A 345 4.71 16.47 5.71
N ALA A 346 3.76 16.41 6.64
CA ALA A 346 3.29 15.19 7.29
C ALA A 346 1.97 14.71 6.66
N PRO A 347 1.83 13.41 6.32
CA PRO A 347 0.54 12.88 5.90
C PRO A 347 -0.49 12.89 7.03
N ASN A 348 -1.72 13.29 6.70
CA ASN A 348 -2.84 13.41 7.62
C ASN A 348 -3.63 12.10 7.69
N LEU A 349 -3.66 11.49 8.88
CA LEU A 349 -4.30 10.20 9.13
C LEU A 349 -5.34 10.33 10.26
N VAL A 350 -6.50 9.74 10.06
CA VAL A 350 -7.60 9.75 11.02
C VAL A 350 -7.96 8.32 11.37
N TYR A 351 -7.99 7.99 12.66
CA TYR A 351 -8.65 6.78 13.16
C TYR A 351 -9.99 7.19 13.74
N LEU A 352 -11.08 6.81 13.06
CA LEU A 352 -12.44 7.07 13.54
C LEU A 352 -12.95 5.82 14.25
N ILE A 353 -13.25 5.91 15.54
CA ILE A 353 -13.81 4.82 16.34
C ILE A 353 -15.28 5.12 16.60
N THR A 354 -16.17 4.30 16.04
CA THR A 354 -17.62 4.47 16.11
C THR A 354 -18.32 3.14 16.34
N GLY A 355 -19.39 3.17 17.13
CA GLY A 355 -20.24 2.02 17.43
C GLY A 355 -21.66 2.12 16.86
N ASN A 356 -22.04 3.27 16.31
CA ASN A 356 -23.40 3.53 15.85
C ASN A 356 -23.41 4.19 14.47
N PRO A 357 -24.50 4.07 13.69
CA PRO A 357 -24.63 4.79 12.42
C PRO A 357 -24.65 6.30 12.65
N ALA A 358 -24.18 7.07 11.67
CA ALA A 358 -24.25 8.53 11.72
C ALA A 358 -25.71 9.01 11.82
N SER A 359 -25.93 10.01 12.69
CA SER A 359 -27.21 10.73 12.76
C SER A 359 -27.30 11.91 11.79
N ASP A 360 -26.23 12.18 11.04
CA ASP A 360 -26.09 13.30 10.12
C ASP A 360 -25.50 12.86 8.77
N GLN A 361 -25.44 13.80 7.82
CA GLN A 361 -24.91 13.52 6.50
C GLN A 361 -23.38 13.56 6.49
N ILE A 362 -22.77 12.47 6.07
CA ILE A 362 -21.33 12.39 5.85
C ILE A 362 -20.99 12.99 4.49
N LYS A 363 -20.12 14.00 4.50
CA LYS A 363 -19.52 14.59 3.30
C LYS A 363 -18.16 13.96 3.02
N ARG A 364 -17.77 13.99 1.74
CA ARG A 364 -16.44 13.51 1.31
C ARG A 364 -15.37 14.47 1.84
N LEU A 365 -14.37 13.92 2.52
CA LEU A 365 -13.21 14.69 2.96
C LEU A 365 -12.23 15.00 1.82
N PRO A 366 -11.39 16.04 1.97
CA PRO A 366 -10.24 16.28 1.12
C PRO A 366 -9.38 15.02 0.93
N GLY A 367 -8.85 14.82 -0.28
CA GLY A 367 -8.17 13.58 -0.69
C GLY A 367 -6.79 13.35 -0.07
N ASP A 368 -6.28 14.32 0.66
CA ASP A 368 -5.04 14.31 1.44
C ASP A 368 -5.24 13.83 2.89
N ILE A 369 -6.49 13.76 3.37
CA ILE A 369 -6.85 13.20 4.68
C ILE A 369 -7.25 11.73 4.52
N GLN A 370 -6.51 10.83 5.16
CA GLN A 370 -6.78 9.40 5.12
C GLN A 370 -7.59 8.98 6.35
N VAL A 371 -8.81 8.48 6.16
CA VAL A 371 -9.62 7.96 7.28
C VAL A 371 -9.60 6.44 7.32
N ILE A 372 -9.29 5.90 8.50
CA ILE A 372 -9.41 4.48 8.86
C ILE A 372 -10.56 4.36 9.88
N PRO A 373 -11.78 4.01 9.41
CA PRO A 373 -12.90 3.77 10.30
C PRO A 373 -12.76 2.41 10.99
N ILE A 374 -13.04 2.40 12.30
CA ILE A 374 -13.05 1.24 13.18
C ILE A 374 -14.45 1.14 13.77
N GLY A 375 -15.21 0.18 13.25
CA GLY A 375 -16.55 -0.14 13.74
C GLY A 375 -16.49 -1.06 14.97
N VAL A 376 -17.16 -0.68 16.05
CA VAL A 376 -17.24 -1.48 17.29
C VAL A 376 -18.69 -1.82 17.64
N GLY A 377 -19.03 -3.11 17.61
CA GLY A 377 -20.34 -3.61 18.01
C GLY A 377 -21.31 -3.83 16.84
N SER A 378 -22.51 -4.31 17.16
CA SER A 378 -23.46 -4.85 16.17
C SER A 378 -24.32 -3.80 15.47
N ARG A 379 -24.30 -2.54 15.94
CA ARG A 379 -25.12 -1.45 15.38
C ARG A 379 -24.42 -0.65 14.29
N VAL A 380 -23.12 -0.89 14.09
CA VAL A 380 -22.32 -0.21 13.08
C VAL A 380 -22.88 -0.43 11.68
N ASN A 381 -22.89 0.63 10.87
CA ASN A 381 -23.25 0.55 9.46
C ASN A 381 -22.00 0.33 8.60
N ALA A 382 -21.78 -0.90 8.12
CA ALA A 382 -20.61 -1.24 7.30
C ALA A 382 -20.52 -0.42 6.00
N GLN A 383 -21.64 -0.12 5.34
CA GLN A 383 -21.63 0.70 4.12
C GLN A 383 -21.23 2.14 4.39
N GLU A 384 -21.58 2.67 5.57
CA GLU A 384 -21.15 3.99 6.01
C GLU A 384 -19.65 4.01 6.25
N LEU A 385 -19.12 3.01 6.96
CA LEU A 385 -17.67 2.90 7.19
C LEU A 385 -16.91 2.71 5.88
N GLU A 386 -17.41 1.92 4.94
CA GLU A 386 -16.82 1.81 3.61
C GLU A 386 -16.77 3.19 2.94
N ARG A 387 -17.88 3.97 2.94
CA ARG A 387 -17.93 5.33 2.36
C ARG A 387 -16.95 6.31 2.99
N ILE A 388 -16.77 6.25 4.31
CA ILE A 388 -15.81 7.08 5.05
C ILE A 388 -14.38 6.61 4.77
N GLY A 389 -14.19 5.31 4.65
CA GLY A 389 -12.90 4.66 4.49
C GLY A 389 -12.20 5.07 3.19
N TRP A 390 -10.91 5.35 3.32
CA TRP A 390 -10.03 5.48 2.16
C TRP A 390 -9.77 4.08 1.53
N PRO A 391 -9.86 3.87 0.19
CA PRO A 391 -9.87 4.86 -0.90
C PRO A 391 -11.17 4.83 -1.73
N ASN A 392 -12.22 5.57 -1.34
CA ASN A 392 -13.44 5.72 -2.15
C ASN A 392 -13.43 6.93 -3.10
#